data_AF-A0A9P8F7S2-F1
#
_entry.id   AF-A0A9P8F7S2-F1
#
_cell.length_a   1.000
_cell.length_b   1.000
_cell.length_c   1.000
_cell.angle_alpha   90.00
_cell.angle_beta   90.00
_cell.angle_gamma   90.00
#
_symmetry.space_group_name_H-M   'P 1'
#
loop_
_entity.id
_entity.type
_entity.pdbx_description
1 polymer ?
#
loop_
_entity_poly.entity_id
_entity_poly.type
_entity_poly.pdbx_seq_one_letter_code
_entity_poly.pdbx_strand_id
1 'polypeptide(L)'
;MKLAALLLNAIQSIQEPVVGGYRSLPEATWGADPLEYLGGFRSLEYDKDAKFPSSLAPNATVSWSTIAAQQLSCHPQSAQVRLSVAFPDIDLAFLQRIYGWAALQYQGWARGHLRVNGEEPQTLTLATNNLLEFYLDGQHHFGGDYYAFRRAPIVLHLEPGDHVIDIRLVRDVRAMGGVGFPTIDLQLEARASTKGLHISAENTLMPDMVDGRLASMLGSIQVRNDHVHDIEIFAVSANDSSYFVWLLQPDDFRVVAGQTRPVSVAISCQTNCSPYLGFDIEYGVVGQDRSQASVLHLDHQFTQRELHEPLKVTFYHPGGMVSYAILRPPPSNLSCPLDSEGLLPVFLQLHGAGVEADNDIVRHALDPLTDLCAWALFPTGSTPWSGDDWHVWGFADVEAAIKAIPGWIESIGWNGPGVNTKRWLVAGHSNGGQGTWYALTHRPDNVFAAAPISGYSSIQNYVPYDLWQPMTPSVRALLDASLSSYRHELLLDNLKGISILQQHGGVDDNVPAFHSRLMNQLIKQQGANSSYVELQGKNHWFDGIMTTEYLSEFFEQNLNDFARPLRAPEAFTLVVANPADSGPKFGVEIL
;
A
#
# COMPACT_ATOMS: atom_id res chain seq x y z
N MET A 1 23.43 9.63 -19.37
CA MET A 1 23.86 8.32 -18.84
C MET A 1 23.71 7.28 -19.96
N LYS A 2 24.80 6.61 -20.37
CA LYS A 2 24.71 5.35 -21.13
C LYS A 2 24.84 4.22 -20.13
N LEU A 3 23.89 3.31 -20.14
CA LEU A 3 23.82 2.18 -19.21
C LEU A 3 24.12 0.91 -19.98
N ALA A 4 25.00 0.07 -19.45
CA ALA A 4 25.10 -1.30 -19.90
C ALA A 4 24.09 -2.13 -19.10
N ALA A 5 23.14 -2.78 -19.77
CA ALA A 5 22.08 -3.56 -19.14
C ALA A 5 22.18 -5.04 -19.50
N LEU A 6 21.86 -5.89 -18.53
CA LEU A 6 21.84 -7.34 -18.65
C LEU A 6 20.50 -7.86 -18.10
N LEU A 7 19.72 -8.57 -18.93
CA LEU A 7 18.54 -9.28 -18.44
C LEU A 7 18.95 -10.56 -17.74
N LEU A 8 18.22 -10.90 -16.68
CA LEU A 8 18.29 -12.18 -15.99
C LEU A 8 16.91 -12.82 -15.90
N ASN A 9 16.86 -14.05 -15.39
CA ASN A 9 15.67 -14.90 -15.39
C ASN A 9 14.43 -14.27 -14.71
N ALA A 10 13.28 -14.94 -14.91
CA ALA A 10 12.04 -14.62 -14.22
C ALA A 10 12.23 -14.61 -12.69
N ILE A 11 11.41 -13.91 -11.88
CA ILE A 11 11.61 -13.83 -10.42
C ILE A 11 11.88 -15.22 -9.82
N GLN A 12 13.15 -15.44 -9.46
CA GLN A 12 13.70 -16.71 -9.02
C GLN A 12 13.89 -16.63 -7.50
N SER A 13 12.91 -16.90 -6.62
CA SER A 13 13.22 -17.09 -5.17
C SER A 13 13.83 -18.49 -4.97
N ILE A 14 14.77 -18.84 -4.07
CA ILE A 14 15.07 -18.47 -2.66
C ILE A 14 16.60 -18.60 -2.41
N GLN A 15 17.21 -17.77 -1.55
CA GLN A 15 18.34 -18.22 -0.69
C GLN A 15 18.19 -17.79 0.79
N GLU A 16 18.36 -18.82 1.65
CA GLU A 16 18.58 -18.90 3.11
C GLU A 16 17.48 -18.62 4.16
N PRO A 17 17.44 -19.43 5.25
CA PRO A 17 16.46 -19.29 6.34
C PRO A 17 16.96 -18.29 7.39
N VAL A 18 16.44 -17.06 7.38
CA VAL A 18 16.67 -16.13 8.48
C VAL A 18 15.60 -16.34 9.55
N VAL A 19 16.03 -16.89 10.68
CA VAL A 19 15.28 -16.86 11.94
C VAL A 19 15.36 -15.44 12.51
N GLY A 20 14.23 -14.73 12.54
CA GLY A 20 14.03 -13.57 13.42
C GLY A 20 13.50 -12.30 12.74
N GLY A 21 12.24 -11.94 13.07
CA GLY A 21 11.74 -10.56 13.04
C GLY A 21 11.22 -10.03 11.69
N TYR A 22 9.91 -10.18 11.47
CA TYR A 22 9.10 -9.59 10.39
C TYR A 22 9.50 -8.19 9.88
N ARG A 23 9.41 -7.96 8.55
CA ARG A 23 8.88 -6.75 7.87
C ARG A 23 8.77 -6.87 6.32
N SER A 24 7.56 -6.56 5.82
CA SER A 24 7.05 -6.28 4.45
C SER A 24 7.33 -7.24 3.27
N LEU A 25 6.26 -7.84 2.71
CA LEU A 25 6.22 -8.43 1.36
C LEU A 25 5.73 -7.37 0.36
N PRO A 26 6.54 -7.10 -0.67
CA PRO A 26 6.18 -7.57 -2.01
C PRO A 26 7.30 -8.40 -2.65
N GLU A 27 6.95 -9.38 -3.49
CA GLU A 27 7.85 -10.42 -4.04
C GLU A 27 9.12 -9.89 -4.73
N ALA A 28 9.11 -8.64 -5.20
CA ALA A 28 10.26 -7.97 -5.80
C ALA A 28 11.49 -7.86 -4.86
N THR A 29 11.30 -7.73 -3.53
CA THR A 29 12.41 -7.57 -2.55
C THR A 29 13.25 -8.82 -2.35
N TRP A 30 12.74 -10.00 -2.69
CA TRP A 30 13.37 -11.29 -2.34
C TRP A 30 13.63 -12.19 -3.55
N GLY A 31 13.63 -11.66 -4.77
CA GLY A 31 14.15 -12.40 -5.93
C GLY A 31 15.61 -12.79 -5.69
N ALA A 32 16.00 -14.03 -5.96
CA ALA A 32 17.41 -14.41 -5.98
C ALA A 32 18.06 -13.80 -7.23
N ASP A 33 19.22 -13.16 -7.07
CA ASP A 33 20.01 -12.70 -8.19
C ASP A 33 20.89 -13.85 -8.70
N PRO A 34 20.65 -14.37 -9.94
CA PRO A 34 21.45 -15.46 -10.47
C PRO A 34 22.92 -15.08 -10.69
N LEU A 35 23.27 -13.79 -10.73
CA LEU A 35 24.67 -13.36 -10.81
C LEU A 35 25.41 -13.50 -9.49
N GLU A 36 24.74 -13.68 -8.35
CA GLU A 36 25.43 -13.95 -7.08
C GLU A 36 26.21 -15.28 -7.14
N TYR A 37 25.76 -16.25 -7.94
CA TYR A 37 26.54 -17.47 -8.23
C TYR A 37 27.88 -17.17 -8.96
N LEU A 38 27.95 -16.05 -9.67
CA LEU A 38 29.13 -15.56 -10.37
C LEU A 38 29.91 -14.51 -9.55
N GLY A 39 29.62 -14.38 -8.24
CA GLY A 39 30.24 -13.39 -7.36
C GLY A 39 29.54 -12.02 -7.35
N GLY A 40 28.32 -11.94 -7.87
CA GLY A 40 27.45 -10.76 -7.89
C GLY A 40 27.73 -9.82 -9.07
N PHE A 41 26.77 -8.99 -9.46
CA PHE A 41 26.90 -8.06 -10.60
C PHE A 41 28.12 -7.12 -10.47
N ARG A 42 28.48 -6.77 -9.23
CA ARG A 42 29.60 -5.88 -8.90
C ARG A 42 30.96 -6.42 -9.33
N SER A 43 31.13 -7.75 -9.39
CA SER A 43 32.38 -8.39 -9.82
C SER A 43 32.56 -8.39 -11.34
N LEU A 44 31.50 -8.09 -12.09
CA LEU A 44 31.49 -8.13 -13.54
C LEU A 44 31.96 -6.78 -14.10
N GLU A 45 32.72 -6.83 -15.19
CA GLU A 45 33.01 -5.67 -16.03
C GLU A 45 32.18 -5.74 -17.32
N TYR A 46 31.92 -4.57 -17.92
CA TYR A 46 31.22 -4.54 -19.19
C TYR A 46 32.09 -5.20 -20.27
N ASP A 47 31.60 -6.30 -20.81
CA ASP A 47 32.18 -7.00 -21.95
C ASP A 47 31.06 -7.36 -22.93
N LYS A 48 31.07 -6.72 -24.11
CA LYS A 48 30.07 -6.94 -25.16
C LYS A 48 30.00 -8.40 -25.63
N ASP A 49 31.07 -9.17 -25.46
CA ASP A 49 31.19 -10.55 -25.92
C ASP A 49 30.88 -11.55 -24.80
N ALA A 50 30.73 -11.07 -23.54
CA ALA A 50 30.34 -11.89 -22.42
C ALA A 50 28.89 -12.38 -22.53
N LYS A 51 28.69 -13.63 -22.10
CA LYS A 51 27.45 -14.38 -22.25
C LYS A 51 27.06 -14.98 -20.91
N PHE A 52 25.80 -14.80 -20.53
CA PHE A 52 25.25 -15.29 -19.27
C PHE A 52 24.07 -16.23 -19.52
N PRO A 53 23.94 -17.35 -18.79
CA PRO A 53 22.81 -18.24 -18.94
C PRO A 53 21.49 -17.54 -18.60
N SER A 54 20.45 -17.77 -19.41
CA SER A 54 19.08 -17.35 -19.09
C SER A 54 18.05 -18.33 -19.64
N SER A 55 17.00 -18.62 -18.88
CA SER A 55 15.87 -19.44 -19.33
C SER A 55 14.88 -18.68 -20.22
N LEU A 56 14.94 -17.35 -20.26
CA LEU A 56 13.99 -16.52 -21.01
C LEU A 56 14.45 -16.29 -22.46
N ALA A 57 15.75 -16.22 -22.70
CA ALA A 57 16.31 -15.78 -23.97
C ALA A 57 16.54 -16.93 -24.98
N PRO A 58 16.48 -16.64 -26.30
CA PRO A 58 16.92 -17.59 -27.32
C PRO A 58 18.34 -18.11 -27.06
N ASN A 59 18.60 -19.38 -27.40
CA ASN A 59 19.86 -20.07 -27.10
C ASN A 59 20.23 -20.11 -25.60
N ALA A 60 19.26 -19.92 -24.72
CA ALA A 60 19.42 -19.90 -23.27
C ALA A 60 20.53 -18.94 -22.78
N THR A 61 20.75 -17.83 -23.50
CA THR A 61 21.86 -16.92 -23.24
C THR A 61 21.45 -15.46 -23.43
N VAL A 62 21.87 -14.58 -22.51
CA VAL A 62 21.81 -13.12 -22.63
C VAL A 62 23.22 -12.53 -22.66
N SER A 63 23.34 -11.32 -23.19
CA SER A 63 24.58 -10.54 -23.19
C SER A 63 24.32 -9.10 -22.76
N TRP A 64 25.39 -8.36 -22.53
CA TRP A 64 25.26 -6.93 -22.29
C TRP A 64 24.65 -6.21 -23.49
N SER A 65 23.80 -5.23 -23.20
CA SER A 65 23.24 -4.29 -24.17
C SER A 65 23.47 -2.86 -23.70
N THR A 66 23.56 -1.89 -24.60
CA THR A 66 23.68 -0.48 -24.22
C THR A 66 22.32 0.21 -24.37
N ILE A 67 21.90 0.91 -23.32
CA ILE A 67 20.66 1.68 -23.27
C ILE A 67 21.00 3.14 -22.98
N ALA A 68 20.35 4.05 -23.69
CA ALA A 68 20.46 5.48 -23.43
C ALA A 68 19.33 5.91 -22.49
N ALA A 69 19.67 6.50 -21.34
CA ALA A 69 18.68 7.14 -20.48
C ALA A 69 18.19 8.44 -21.13
N GLN A 70 16.88 8.68 -21.07
CA GLN A 70 16.27 9.93 -21.47
C GLN A 70 16.51 10.97 -20.37
N GLN A 71 17.22 12.06 -20.70
CA GLN A 71 17.31 13.20 -19.80
C GLN A 71 15.98 13.96 -19.82
N LEU A 72 15.33 14.07 -18.67
CA LEU A 72 14.08 14.81 -18.52
C LEU A 72 14.36 16.28 -18.17
N SER A 73 15.27 16.51 -17.24
CA SER A 73 15.72 17.85 -16.85
C SER A 73 17.17 17.82 -16.35
N CYS A 74 17.85 18.95 -16.51
CA CYS A 74 19.18 19.16 -15.97
C CYS A 74 19.32 20.65 -15.63
N HIS A 75 19.17 20.94 -14.35
CA HIS A 75 19.31 22.25 -13.74
C HIS A 75 20.53 22.27 -12.82
N PRO A 76 21.06 23.44 -12.44
CA PRO A 76 22.23 23.53 -11.56
C PRO A 76 22.08 22.81 -10.21
N GLN A 77 20.85 22.68 -9.70
CA GLN A 77 20.54 22.07 -8.41
C GLN A 77 19.78 20.75 -8.53
N SER A 78 19.44 20.30 -9.73
CA SER A 78 18.70 19.05 -9.92
C SER A 78 18.92 18.42 -11.28
N ALA A 79 18.97 17.11 -11.33
CA ALA A 79 19.06 16.35 -12.56
C ALA A 79 18.09 15.18 -12.51
N GLN A 80 17.37 14.98 -13.61
CA GLN A 80 16.36 13.95 -13.70
C GLN A 80 16.53 13.14 -14.99
N VAL A 81 16.53 11.82 -14.82
CA VAL A 81 16.65 10.87 -15.93
C VAL A 81 15.56 9.82 -15.84
N ARG A 82 15.05 9.40 -16.99
CA ARG A 82 14.17 8.25 -17.15
C ARG A 82 14.91 7.16 -17.90
N LEU A 83 14.77 5.93 -17.43
CA LEU A 83 15.24 4.74 -18.09
C LEU A 83 14.05 3.85 -18.41
N SER A 84 13.94 3.44 -19.67
CA SER A 84 12.99 2.43 -20.10
C SER A 84 13.79 1.28 -20.69
N VAL A 85 13.79 0.13 -20.00
CA VAL A 85 14.55 -1.05 -20.39
C VAL A 85 13.62 -2.08 -21.00
N ALA A 86 13.95 -2.50 -22.22
CA ALA A 86 13.25 -3.53 -22.97
C ALA A 86 14.24 -4.59 -23.44
N PHE A 87 13.74 -5.81 -23.63
CA PHE A 87 14.52 -6.93 -24.16
C PHE A 87 13.85 -7.46 -25.44
N PRO A 88 13.98 -6.73 -26.56
CA PRO A 88 13.22 -6.99 -27.78
C PRO A 88 13.55 -8.34 -28.44
N ASP A 89 14.73 -8.90 -28.14
CA ASP A 89 15.17 -10.20 -28.68
C ASP A 89 14.50 -11.39 -27.97
N ILE A 90 13.66 -11.13 -26.96
CA ILE A 90 12.97 -12.15 -26.17
C ILE A 90 11.49 -12.13 -26.51
N ASP A 91 10.97 -13.28 -26.94
CA ASP A 91 9.56 -13.45 -27.27
C ASP A 91 8.71 -13.63 -26.00
N LEU A 92 8.61 -12.54 -25.22
CA LEU A 92 7.80 -12.49 -24.01
C LEU A 92 6.31 -12.72 -24.31
N ALA A 93 5.85 -12.38 -25.52
CA ALA A 93 4.47 -12.63 -25.95
C ALA A 93 4.20 -14.14 -26.10
N PHE A 94 5.12 -14.90 -26.67
CA PHE A 94 5.04 -16.35 -26.69
C PHE A 94 5.08 -16.94 -25.27
N LEU A 95 6.02 -16.50 -24.44
CA LEU A 95 6.12 -17.00 -23.06
C LEU A 95 4.86 -16.69 -22.25
N GLN A 96 4.27 -15.50 -22.40
CA GLN A 96 3.02 -15.12 -21.74
C GLN A 96 1.83 -15.99 -22.17
N ARG A 97 1.79 -16.46 -23.43
CA ARG A 97 0.73 -17.38 -23.89
C ARG A 97 0.80 -18.76 -23.21
N ILE A 98 1.99 -19.18 -22.78
CA ILE A 98 2.21 -20.48 -22.15
C ILE A 98 2.12 -20.38 -20.62
N TYR A 99 2.76 -19.38 -20.03
CA TYR A 99 2.93 -19.24 -18.58
C TYR A 99 2.12 -18.09 -17.96
N GLY A 100 1.27 -17.44 -18.75
CA GLY A 100 0.50 -16.29 -18.29
C GLY A 100 1.40 -15.12 -17.84
N TRP A 101 0.92 -14.36 -16.86
CA TRP A 101 1.62 -13.18 -16.34
C TRP A 101 2.91 -13.49 -15.59
N ALA A 102 3.12 -14.72 -15.14
CA ALA A 102 4.39 -15.14 -14.53
C ALA A 102 5.57 -14.94 -15.49
N ALA A 103 5.36 -15.09 -16.81
CA ALA A 103 6.39 -14.84 -17.82
C ALA A 103 6.87 -13.38 -17.87
N LEU A 104 6.06 -12.45 -17.35
CA LEU A 104 6.36 -11.02 -17.34
C LEU A 104 6.98 -10.56 -16.03
N GLN A 105 7.24 -11.46 -15.09
CA GLN A 105 8.03 -11.19 -13.89
C GLN A 105 9.48 -11.57 -14.15
N TYR A 106 10.37 -10.59 -14.27
CA TYR A 106 11.80 -10.82 -14.54
C TYR A 106 12.66 -9.70 -13.97
N GLN A 107 13.96 -9.94 -13.89
CA GLN A 107 14.91 -8.97 -13.34
C GLN A 107 16.12 -8.79 -14.24
N GLY A 108 16.95 -7.80 -13.95
CA GLY A 108 18.21 -7.57 -14.63
C GLY A 108 19.06 -6.57 -13.85
N TRP A 109 20.14 -6.15 -14.47
CA TRP A 109 21.03 -5.13 -13.91
C TRP A 109 21.38 -4.09 -14.95
N ALA A 110 21.66 -2.87 -14.48
CA ALA A 110 22.24 -1.82 -15.30
C ALA A 110 23.39 -1.11 -14.57
N ARG A 111 24.51 -0.90 -15.24
CA ARG A 111 25.64 -0.09 -14.72
C ARG A 111 25.75 1.23 -15.44
N GLY A 112 25.90 2.33 -14.70
CA GLY A 112 26.25 3.63 -15.24
C GLY A 112 27.03 4.48 -14.25
N HIS A 113 27.03 5.79 -14.51
CA HIS A 113 27.81 6.76 -13.74
C HIS A 113 26.96 7.96 -13.35
N LEU A 114 27.11 8.41 -12.10
CA LEU A 114 26.63 9.67 -11.56
C LEU A 114 27.82 10.61 -11.41
N ARG A 115 27.83 11.74 -12.11
CA ARG A 115 28.91 12.74 -11.97
C ARG A 115 28.48 13.88 -11.06
N VAL A 116 29.24 14.08 -9.98
CA VAL A 116 29.10 15.20 -9.07
C VAL A 116 30.09 16.29 -9.49
N ASN A 117 29.56 17.41 -9.96
CA ASN A 117 30.36 18.54 -10.43
C ASN A 117 30.63 19.51 -9.26
N GLY A 118 31.84 20.04 -9.17
CA GLY A 118 32.21 21.03 -8.14
C GLY A 118 33.61 20.76 -7.59
N GLU A 119 34.00 21.51 -6.56
CA GLU A 119 35.28 21.34 -5.87
C GLU A 119 35.11 20.81 -4.44
N GLU A 120 33.88 20.80 -3.91
CA GLU A 120 33.56 20.44 -2.53
C GLU A 120 32.53 19.31 -2.46
N PRO A 121 32.52 18.50 -1.37
CA PRO A 121 31.52 17.46 -1.16
C PRO A 121 30.09 18.01 -1.17
N GLN A 122 29.17 17.30 -1.83
CA GLN A 122 27.77 17.72 -1.96
C GLN A 122 26.83 16.76 -1.22
N THR A 123 25.83 17.35 -0.55
CA THR A 123 24.67 16.61 -0.07
C THR A 123 23.62 16.58 -1.18
N LEU A 124 23.22 15.38 -1.58
CA LEU A 124 22.20 15.15 -2.60
C LEU A 124 21.09 14.30 -2.02
N THR A 125 19.89 14.49 -2.55
CA THR A 125 18.76 13.57 -2.37
C THR A 125 18.49 12.87 -3.68
N LEU A 126 18.32 11.56 -3.64
CA LEU A 126 18.05 10.72 -4.80
C LEU A 126 16.67 10.08 -4.65
N ALA A 127 15.70 10.55 -5.43
CA ALA A 127 14.42 9.87 -5.59
C ALA A 127 14.54 8.77 -6.66
N THR A 128 14.04 7.59 -6.34
CA THR A 128 14.27 6.33 -7.07
C THR A 128 12.96 5.66 -7.49
N ASN A 129 12.14 6.37 -8.27
CA ASN A 129 10.84 5.86 -8.71
C ASN A 129 11.00 4.52 -9.45
N ASN A 130 10.22 3.52 -9.02
CA ASN A 130 10.19 2.15 -9.55
C ASN A 130 11.55 1.43 -9.46
N LEU A 131 12.39 1.83 -8.50
CA LEU A 131 13.67 1.20 -8.25
C LEU A 131 13.78 0.78 -6.79
N LEU A 132 13.91 -0.53 -6.59
CA LEU A 132 13.94 -1.11 -5.26
C LEU A 132 15.29 -1.02 -4.57
N GLU A 133 16.38 -1.21 -5.32
CA GLU A 133 17.73 -1.18 -4.77
C GLU A 133 18.77 -0.85 -5.83
N PHE A 134 19.89 -0.31 -5.38
CA PHE A 134 21.07 -0.04 -6.20
C PHE A 134 22.32 -0.08 -5.34
N TYR A 135 23.48 -0.10 -6.00
CA TYR A 135 24.77 0.16 -5.37
C TYR A 135 25.34 1.46 -5.90
N LEU A 136 25.97 2.23 -5.02
CA LEU A 136 26.74 3.42 -5.37
C LEU A 136 28.16 3.23 -4.84
N ASP A 137 29.15 3.22 -5.73
CA ASP A 137 30.55 2.90 -5.42
C ASP A 137 30.73 1.62 -4.59
N GLY A 138 29.90 0.61 -4.87
CA GLY A 138 29.92 -0.67 -4.17
C GLY A 138 29.19 -0.68 -2.81
N GLN A 139 28.72 0.46 -2.31
CA GLN A 139 27.85 0.54 -1.14
C GLN A 139 26.40 0.21 -1.53
N HIS A 140 25.78 -0.71 -0.81
CA HIS A 140 24.40 -1.14 -1.04
C HIS A 140 23.40 -0.12 -0.49
N HIS A 141 22.44 0.28 -1.32
CA HIS A 141 21.27 1.04 -0.92
C HIS A 141 20.02 0.20 -1.21
N PHE A 142 19.43 -0.35 -0.15
CA PHE A 142 18.18 -1.08 -0.19
C PHE A 142 17.02 -0.20 0.30
N GLY A 143 15.81 -0.43 -0.21
CA GLY A 143 14.62 0.32 0.19
C GLY A 143 14.42 1.61 -0.62
N GLY A 144 14.75 1.57 -1.91
CA GLY A 144 14.34 2.60 -2.86
C GLY A 144 12.82 2.64 -3.07
N ASP A 145 12.36 3.54 -3.93
CA ASP A 145 10.94 3.87 -4.07
C ASP A 145 10.25 3.05 -5.18
N TYR A 146 10.09 1.76 -4.93
CA TYR A 146 9.53 0.80 -5.90
C TYR A 146 8.11 1.14 -6.39
N TYR A 147 7.33 1.81 -5.54
CA TYR A 147 5.96 2.22 -5.86
C TYR A 147 5.83 3.70 -6.20
N ALA A 148 6.97 4.40 -6.35
CA ALA A 148 7.03 5.82 -6.70
C ALA A 148 6.22 6.74 -5.77
N PHE A 149 6.15 6.42 -4.47
CA PHE A 149 5.49 7.23 -3.45
C PHE A 149 6.16 8.58 -3.20
N ARG A 150 7.46 8.68 -3.48
CA ARG A 150 8.33 9.85 -3.26
C ARG A 150 8.38 10.35 -1.82
N ARG A 151 8.13 9.44 -0.86
CA ARG A 151 8.07 9.75 0.58
C ARG A 151 9.43 9.73 1.28
N ALA A 152 10.44 9.05 0.75
CA ALA A 152 11.73 8.90 1.43
C ALA A 152 12.90 8.86 0.44
N PRO A 153 13.24 10.00 -0.20
CA PRO A 153 14.40 10.04 -1.09
C PRO A 153 15.68 9.77 -0.29
N ILE A 154 16.62 9.08 -0.92
CA ILE A 154 17.87 8.65 -0.28
C ILE A 154 18.82 9.84 -0.19
N VAL A 155 19.35 10.09 1.01
CA VAL A 155 20.35 11.13 1.24
C VAL A 155 21.74 10.56 0.95
N LEU A 156 22.49 11.27 0.11
CA LEU A 156 23.85 10.92 -0.30
C LEU A 156 24.79 12.07 0.02
N HIS A 157 25.98 11.74 0.51
CA HIS A 157 27.08 12.69 0.71
C HIS A 157 28.24 12.26 -0.18
N LEU A 158 28.41 12.95 -1.31
CA LEU A 158 29.33 12.54 -2.37
C LEU A 158 30.43 13.57 -2.57
N GLU A 159 31.65 13.06 -2.71
CA GLU A 159 32.81 13.84 -3.16
C GLU A 159 32.65 14.28 -4.63
N PRO A 160 33.34 15.32 -5.10
CA PRO A 160 33.39 15.63 -6.52
C PRO A 160 34.01 14.49 -7.33
N GLY A 161 33.38 14.09 -8.45
CA GLY A 161 33.90 13.03 -9.30
C GLY A 161 32.83 12.20 -10.01
N ASP A 162 33.28 11.10 -10.61
CA ASP A 162 32.40 10.09 -11.20
C ASP A 162 32.19 8.95 -10.20
N HIS A 163 30.93 8.68 -9.87
CA HIS A 163 30.50 7.59 -9.01
C HIS A 163 29.85 6.50 -9.86
N VAL A 164 30.18 5.24 -9.60
CA VAL A 164 29.59 4.09 -10.29
C VAL A 164 28.26 3.76 -9.63
N ILE A 165 27.19 3.66 -10.43
CA ILE A 165 25.88 3.24 -9.95
C ILE A 165 25.43 1.97 -10.67
N ASP A 166 25.17 0.93 -9.87
CA ASP A 166 24.66 -0.36 -10.32
C ASP A 166 23.20 -0.51 -9.86
N ILE A 167 22.29 -0.63 -10.80
CA ILE A 167 20.86 -0.56 -10.60
C ILE A 167 20.30 -1.97 -10.78
N ARG A 168 19.59 -2.49 -9.78
CA ARG A 168 18.83 -3.73 -9.95
C ARG A 168 17.50 -3.41 -10.62
N LEU A 169 17.32 -3.94 -11.82
CA LEU A 169 16.09 -3.82 -12.58
C LEU A 169 15.14 -4.94 -12.17
N VAL A 170 13.93 -4.61 -11.72
CA VAL A 170 12.92 -5.61 -11.37
C VAL A 170 11.61 -5.26 -12.06
N ARG A 171 11.13 -6.17 -12.92
CA ARG A 171 9.79 -6.11 -13.48
C ARG A 171 8.84 -6.96 -12.64
N ASP A 172 7.96 -6.31 -11.91
CA ASP A 172 6.80 -6.96 -11.29
C ASP A 172 5.56 -6.65 -12.13
N VAL A 173 4.93 -7.69 -12.67
CA VAL A 173 3.71 -7.57 -13.47
C VAL A 173 2.53 -7.00 -12.68
N ARG A 174 2.50 -7.17 -11.35
CA ARG A 174 1.44 -6.61 -10.50
C ARG A 174 1.57 -5.09 -10.34
N ALA A 175 2.81 -4.60 -10.29
CA ALA A 175 3.10 -3.16 -10.20
C ALA A 175 3.09 -2.47 -11.58
N MET A 176 3.59 -3.14 -12.60
CA MET A 176 3.85 -2.57 -13.94
C MET A 176 2.81 -3.01 -14.99
N GLY A 177 1.81 -3.80 -14.60
CA GLY A 177 0.75 -4.29 -15.47
C GLY A 177 1.15 -5.49 -16.34
N GLY A 178 0.14 -6.30 -16.67
CA GLY A 178 0.26 -7.44 -17.60
C GLY A 178 -0.19 -7.15 -19.03
N VAL A 179 -0.70 -5.94 -19.29
CA VAL A 179 -1.20 -5.49 -20.60
C VAL A 179 -0.21 -4.51 -21.23
N GLY A 180 0.07 -4.67 -22.52
CA GLY A 180 0.96 -3.79 -23.27
C GLY A 180 2.38 -4.33 -23.44
N PHE A 181 3.34 -3.44 -23.71
CA PHE A 181 4.74 -3.82 -23.92
C PHE A 181 5.45 -4.00 -22.57
N PRO A 182 6.09 -5.16 -22.32
CA PRO A 182 6.78 -5.41 -21.06
C PRO A 182 8.12 -4.67 -21.02
N THR A 183 8.09 -3.46 -20.47
CA THR A 183 9.29 -2.64 -20.17
C THR A 183 9.49 -2.51 -18.67
N ILE A 184 10.73 -2.22 -18.27
CA ILE A 184 11.06 -1.73 -16.92
C ILE A 184 11.27 -0.23 -17.03
N ASP A 185 10.32 0.54 -16.52
CA ASP A 185 10.36 2.00 -16.50
C ASP A 185 10.73 2.49 -15.11
N LEU A 186 11.91 3.10 -14.98
CA LEU A 186 12.37 3.74 -13.75
C LEU A 186 12.79 5.18 -13.99
N GLN A 187 12.78 5.97 -12.92
CA GLN A 187 13.16 7.37 -12.96
C GLN A 187 14.01 7.71 -11.75
N LEU A 188 15.14 8.35 -12.02
CA LEU A 188 16.07 8.84 -11.01
C LEU A 188 16.04 10.35 -11.02
N GLU A 189 15.95 10.94 -9.84
CA GLU A 189 16.00 12.38 -9.66
C GLU A 189 16.96 12.72 -8.52
N ALA A 190 18.09 13.31 -8.88
CA ALA A 190 19.05 13.84 -7.93
C ALA A 190 18.76 15.33 -7.71
N ARG A 191 18.63 15.77 -6.46
CA ARG A 191 18.50 17.18 -6.08
C ARG A 191 19.53 17.55 -5.03
N ALA A 192 20.22 18.67 -5.23
CA ALA A 192 21.08 19.26 -4.22
C ALA A 192 20.26 19.60 -2.97
N SER A 193 20.84 19.36 -1.80
CA SER A 193 20.23 19.68 -0.52
C SER A 193 21.24 20.33 0.42
N THR A 194 20.73 20.97 1.47
CA THR A 194 21.55 21.54 2.55
C THR A 194 21.61 20.57 3.72
N LYS A 195 22.72 20.57 4.45
CA LYS A 195 22.87 19.77 5.68
C LYS A 195 21.93 20.34 6.74
N GLY A 196 20.91 19.58 7.11
CA GLY A 196 19.91 20.01 8.08
C GLY A 196 18.67 19.13 8.04
N LEU A 197 17.64 19.55 8.77
CA LEU A 197 16.33 18.92 8.73
C LEU A 197 15.47 19.62 7.67
N HIS A 198 14.71 18.85 6.91
CA HIS A 198 13.83 19.36 5.85
C HIS A 198 12.42 18.81 6.00
N ILE A 199 11.40 19.63 5.71
CA ILE A 199 10.00 19.20 5.64
C ILE A 199 9.66 18.77 4.22
N SER A 200 8.94 17.67 4.09
CA SER A 200 8.26 17.31 2.85
C SER A 200 6.81 17.80 2.91
N ALA A 201 6.58 19.04 2.47
CA ALA A 201 5.26 19.68 2.58
C ALA A 201 4.16 18.87 1.87
N GLU A 202 4.47 18.31 0.68
CA GLU A 202 3.57 17.46 -0.11
C GLU A 202 3.18 16.15 0.60
N ASN A 203 3.94 15.71 1.60
CA ASN A 203 3.71 14.48 2.37
C ASN A 203 3.21 14.76 3.80
N THR A 204 2.62 15.93 4.02
CA THR A 204 1.95 16.25 5.29
C THR A 204 0.55 15.64 5.31
N LEU A 205 0.23 14.91 6.37
CA LEU A 205 -1.08 14.32 6.59
C LEU A 205 -1.84 15.08 7.67
N MET A 206 -2.97 15.66 7.30
CA MET A 206 -3.87 16.38 8.19
C MET A 206 -5.32 15.95 7.93
N PRO A 207 -6.20 16.05 8.93
CA PRO A 207 -7.62 15.76 8.76
C PRO A 207 -8.35 16.90 8.05
N ASP A 208 -9.53 16.59 7.52
CA ASP A 208 -10.46 17.62 7.05
C ASP A 208 -11.07 18.38 8.24
N MET A 209 -11.69 19.52 7.96
CA MET A 209 -12.36 20.38 8.94
C MET A 209 -13.84 20.56 8.55
N VAL A 210 -14.74 20.51 9.53
CA VAL A 210 -16.19 20.72 9.39
C VAL A 210 -16.62 21.78 10.38
N ASP A 211 -17.31 22.82 9.92
CA ASP A 211 -17.85 23.89 10.76
C ASP A 211 -16.82 24.45 11.78
N GLY A 212 -15.56 24.65 11.34
CA GLY A 212 -14.49 25.15 12.19
C GLY A 212 -14.01 24.18 13.27
N ARG A 213 -14.24 22.86 13.10
CA ARG A 213 -13.76 21.77 13.95
C ARG A 213 -12.99 20.74 13.13
N LEU A 214 -11.87 20.26 13.66
CA LEU A 214 -11.12 19.18 13.00
C LEU A 214 -11.93 17.88 13.05
N ALA A 215 -11.97 17.14 11.95
CA ALA A 215 -12.62 15.83 11.89
C ALA A 215 -11.92 14.80 12.79
N SER A 216 -10.65 15.00 13.10
CA SER A 216 -9.91 14.22 14.10
C SER A 216 -8.74 15.04 14.64
N MET A 217 -8.11 14.55 15.71
CA MET A 217 -7.12 15.33 16.48
C MET A 217 -5.67 14.98 16.14
N LEU A 218 -5.38 14.27 15.04
CA LEU A 218 -4.03 13.80 14.74
C LEU A 218 -3.51 14.34 13.41
N GLY A 219 -2.23 14.66 13.36
CA GLY A 219 -1.52 15.05 12.14
C GLY A 219 -0.17 14.33 12.02
N SER A 220 0.41 14.35 10.83
CA SER A 220 1.73 13.81 10.56
C SER A 220 2.52 14.74 9.64
N ILE A 221 3.67 15.20 10.08
CA ILE A 221 4.56 16.05 9.30
C ILE A 221 5.81 15.25 8.97
N GLN A 222 6.04 14.97 7.69
CA GLN A 222 7.21 14.21 7.28
C GLN A 222 8.47 15.08 7.28
N VAL A 223 9.48 14.66 8.02
CA VAL A 223 10.79 15.33 8.06
C VAL A 223 11.91 14.40 7.58
N ARG A 224 12.92 14.96 6.93
CA ARG A 224 14.10 14.24 6.44
C ARG A 224 15.37 14.88 6.98
N ASN A 225 16.26 14.04 7.53
CA ASN A 225 17.56 14.48 8.02
C ASN A 225 18.61 14.36 6.92
N ASP A 226 18.99 15.49 6.33
CA ASP A 226 20.04 15.60 5.32
C ASP A 226 21.41 15.93 5.93
N HIS A 227 21.52 15.87 7.26
CA HIS A 227 22.77 16.03 8.00
C HIS A 227 23.51 14.69 8.14
N VAL A 228 24.84 14.76 8.27
CA VAL A 228 25.71 13.60 8.57
C VAL A 228 25.61 13.12 10.03
N HIS A 229 24.80 13.77 10.85
CA HIS A 229 24.64 13.48 12.28
C HIS A 229 23.15 13.35 12.59
N ASP A 230 22.84 12.62 13.66
CA ASP A 230 21.47 12.47 14.13
C ASP A 230 20.91 13.82 14.61
N ILE A 231 19.61 14.02 14.35
CA ILE A 231 18.86 15.21 14.77
C ILE A 231 17.84 14.80 15.82
N GLU A 232 17.77 15.57 16.91
CA GLU A 232 16.72 15.48 17.93
C GLU A 232 15.64 16.53 17.64
N ILE A 233 14.38 16.13 17.69
CA ILE A 233 13.23 17.05 17.69
C ILE A 233 12.86 17.31 19.14
N PHE A 234 12.96 18.57 19.56
CA PHE A 234 12.74 18.97 20.94
C PHE A 234 11.27 19.26 21.23
N ALA A 235 10.59 19.94 20.31
CA ALA A 235 9.23 20.39 20.49
C ALA A 235 8.53 20.64 19.15
N VAL A 236 7.20 20.63 19.19
CA VAL A 236 6.34 21.17 18.14
C VAL A 236 5.40 22.17 18.80
N SER A 237 5.26 23.35 18.20
CA SER A 237 4.34 24.39 18.66
C SER A 237 3.49 24.94 17.51
N ALA A 238 2.42 25.65 17.87
CA ALA A 238 1.53 26.33 16.94
C ALA A 238 1.78 27.84 17.00
N ASN A 239 1.72 28.51 15.84
CA ASN A 239 1.79 29.97 15.77
C ASN A 239 0.44 30.66 16.13
N ASP A 240 -0.62 29.89 16.35
CA ASP A 240 -1.95 30.35 16.73
C ASP A 240 -2.33 29.80 18.12
N SER A 241 -2.59 30.70 19.07
CA SER A 241 -2.95 30.36 20.45
C SER A 241 -4.30 29.64 20.62
N SER A 242 -5.13 29.60 19.57
CA SER A 242 -6.38 28.82 19.57
C SER A 242 -6.12 27.31 19.41
N TYR A 243 -4.93 26.95 18.94
CA TYR A 243 -4.48 25.57 18.78
C TYR A 243 -3.53 25.16 19.90
N PHE A 244 -3.74 23.94 20.38
CA PHE A 244 -2.76 23.22 21.20
C PHE A 244 -2.19 22.09 20.34
N VAL A 245 -0.88 22.12 20.12
CA VAL A 245 -0.16 21.09 19.38
C VAL A 245 0.88 20.46 20.30
N TRP A 246 1.00 19.14 20.26
CA TRP A 246 2.07 18.42 20.96
C TRP A 246 2.52 17.19 20.18
N LEU A 247 3.76 16.78 20.44
CA LEU A 247 4.37 15.60 19.85
C LEU A 247 3.75 14.33 20.45
N LEU A 248 3.34 13.37 19.62
CA LEU A 248 2.80 12.08 20.06
C LEU A 248 3.87 11.04 20.45
N GLN A 249 5.09 11.24 19.98
CA GLN A 249 6.21 10.30 20.14
C GLN A 249 6.97 10.57 21.46
N PRO A 250 7.79 9.62 21.95
CA PRO A 250 8.49 9.75 23.24
C PRO A 250 9.38 11.00 23.34
N ASP A 251 9.70 11.40 24.57
CA ASP A 251 10.48 12.59 24.93
C ASP A 251 11.80 12.75 24.15
N ASP A 252 12.39 11.63 23.68
CA ASP A 252 13.60 11.59 22.85
C ASP A 252 13.28 11.20 21.39
N PHE A 253 12.64 12.08 20.61
CA PHE A 253 12.39 11.81 19.19
C PHE A 253 13.61 12.16 18.33
N ARG A 254 14.23 11.13 17.75
CA ARG A 254 15.42 11.27 16.89
C ARG A 254 15.14 10.92 15.44
N VAL A 255 15.74 11.67 14.53
CA VAL A 255 15.79 11.39 13.09
C VAL A 255 17.26 11.11 12.75
N VAL A 256 17.57 9.84 12.50
CA VAL A 256 18.95 9.40 12.23
C VAL A 256 19.44 10.01 10.91
N ALA A 257 20.75 10.20 10.76
CA ALA A 257 21.35 10.69 9.52
C ALA A 257 20.81 9.94 8.29
N GLY A 258 20.31 10.68 7.30
CA GLY A 258 19.70 10.15 6.07
C GLY A 258 18.27 9.61 6.21
N GLN A 259 17.70 9.57 7.41
CA GLN A 259 16.35 9.06 7.65
C GLN A 259 15.28 10.07 7.24
N THR A 260 14.21 9.57 6.61
CA THR A 260 12.93 10.27 6.55
C THR A 260 11.97 9.65 7.57
N ARG A 261 11.36 10.46 8.42
CA ARG A 261 10.49 10.00 9.52
C ARG A 261 9.30 10.94 9.71
N PRO A 262 8.08 10.41 9.92
CA PRO A 262 6.93 11.24 10.27
C PRO A 262 7.01 11.74 11.72
N VAL A 263 6.90 13.05 11.91
CA VAL A 263 6.62 13.72 13.19
C VAL A 263 5.12 13.68 13.41
N SER A 264 4.67 12.76 14.25
CA SER A 264 3.25 12.62 14.57
C SER A 264 2.85 13.62 15.65
N VAL A 265 1.82 14.41 15.39
CA VAL A 265 1.35 15.47 16.27
C VAL A 265 -0.10 15.23 16.67
N ALA A 266 -0.45 15.58 17.89
CA ALA A 266 -1.82 15.77 18.29
C ALA A 266 -2.15 17.25 18.22
N ILE A 267 -3.35 17.54 17.71
CA ILE A 267 -3.85 18.88 17.42
C ILE A 267 -5.20 18.97 18.11
N SER A 268 -5.31 19.88 19.07
CA SER A 268 -6.54 20.19 19.75
C SER A 268 -6.91 21.63 19.48
N CYS A 269 -8.19 21.86 19.19
CA CYS A 269 -8.76 23.18 19.12
C CYS A 269 -10.19 23.12 19.65
N GLN A 270 -10.60 24.13 20.43
CA GLN A 270 -11.84 24.09 21.19
C GLN A 270 -13.08 24.28 20.29
N THR A 271 -13.20 25.42 19.59
CA THR A 271 -14.29 25.73 18.64
C THR A 271 -13.90 26.92 17.76
N ASN A 272 -14.41 26.98 16.52
CA ASN A 272 -14.19 28.07 15.55
C ASN A 272 -12.70 28.27 15.21
N CYS A 273 -12.03 27.17 14.94
CA CYS A 273 -10.62 27.14 14.63
C CYS A 273 -10.34 27.78 13.27
N SER A 274 -9.23 28.52 13.17
CA SER A 274 -8.77 29.05 11.88
C SER A 274 -8.52 27.89 10.90
N PRO A 275 -8.95 27.95 9.63
CA PRO A 275 -8.59 26.95 8.63
C PRO A 275 -7.09 26.98 8.28
N TYR A 276 -6.33 27.94 8.81
CA TYR A 276 -4.88 28.07 8.65
C TYR A 276 -4.18 27.85 9.99
N LEU A 277 -3.13 27.03 9.98
CA LEU A 277 -2.29 26.75 11.13
C LEU A 277 -0.82 26.67 10.69
N GLY A 278 0.05 27.43 11.34
CA GLY A 278 1.50 27.28 11.21
C GLY A 278 2.06 26.43 12.33
N PHE A 279 2.91 25.48 11.96
CA PHE A 279 3.65 24.60 12.86
C PHE A 279 5.11 25.04 12.92
N ASP A 280 5.65 25.12 14.14
CA ASP A 280 7.07 25.30 14.39
C ASP A 280 7.65 24.02 14.99
N ILE A 281 8.64 23.43 14.33
CA ILE A 281 9.36 22.24 14.78
C ILE A 281 10.74 22.67 15.25
N GLU A 282 10.98 22.59 16.56
CA GLU A 282 12.27 22.89 17.18
C GLU A 282 13.17 21.65 17.14
N TYR A 283 14.39 21.79 16.63
CA TYR A 283 15.32 20.68 16.46
C TYR A 283 16.78 21.08 16.65
N GLY A 284 17.65 20.10 16.87
CA GLY A 284 19.09 20.29 16.98
C GLY A 284 19.89 19.02 16.71
N VAL A 285 21.18 19.17 16.42
CA VAL A 285 22.07 18.01 16.28
C VAL A 285 22.27 17.36 17.66
N VAL A 286 22.14 16.04 17.73
CA VAL A 286 22.29 15.29 18.97
C VAL A 286 23.63 15.62 19.65
N GLY A 287 23.57 15.99 20.93
CA GLY A 287 24.73 16.35 21.74
C GLY A 287 25.17 17.82 21.67
N GLN A 288 24.53 18.66 20.85
CA GLN A 288 24.69 20.11 20.91
C GLN A 288 23.78 20.75 21.97
N ASP A 289 24.15 21.94 22.42
CA ASP A 289 23.34 22.70 23.38
C ASP A 289 22.01 23.13 22.74
N ARG A 290 20.89 22.96 23.47
CA ARG A 290 19.55 23.39 23.05
C ARG A 290 19.46 24.89 22.79
N SER A 291 20.36 25.70 23.34
CA SER A 291 20.48 27.12 23.00
C SER A 291 20.80 27.38 21.51
N GLN A 292 21.27 26.36 20.78
CA GLN A 292 21.54 26.38 19.33
C GLN A 292 20.43 25.73 18.50
N ALA A 293 19.25 25.50 19.08
CA ALA A 293 18.12 24.90 18.37
C ALA A 293 17.74 25.73 17.15
N SER A 294 17.42 25.01 16.07
CA SER A 294 16.86 25.56 14.84
C SER A 294 15.36 25.31 14.80
N VAL A 295 14.63 26.12 14.03
CA VAL A 295 13.18 25.99 13.87
C VAL A 295 12.86 25.75 12.40
N LEU A 296 12.06 24.72 12.11
CA LEU A 296 11.40 24.55 10.82
C LEU A 296 9.96 25.00 10.90
N HIS A 297 9.56 25.83 9.94
CA HIS A 297 8.20 26.35 9.85
C HIS A 297 7.42 25.65 8.73
N LEU A 298 6.16 25.32 9.01
CA LEU A 298 5.20 24.78 8.03
C LEU A 298 3.85 25.46 8.19
N ASP A 299 3.40 26.17 7.15
CA ASP A 299 2.02 26.62 7.06
C ASP A 299 1.14 25.52 6.44
N HIS A 300 0.00 25.24 7.07
CA HIS A 300 -1.00 24.32 6.55
C HIS A 300 -2.37 24.98 6.48
N GLN A 301 -3.08 24.72 5.38
CA GLN A 301 -4.48 25.08 5.20
C GLN A 301 -5.33 23.81 5.23
N PHE A 302 -6.18 23.69 6.27
CA PHE A 302 -7.12 22.58 6.39
C PHE A 302 -8.19 22.64 5.30
N THR A 303 -8.49 21.47 4.72
CA THR A 303 -9.58 21.35 3.74
C THR A 303 -10.92 21.41 4.47
N GLN A 304 -11.76 22.38 4.11
CA GLN A 304 -13.11 22.52 4.63
C GLN A 304 -14.08 21.61 3.89
N ARG A 305 -14.96 20.92 4.61
CA ARG A 305 -15.96 20.01 4.08
C ARG A 305 -17.27 20.14 4.85
N GLU A 306 -18.37 19.79 4.21
CA GLU A 306 -19.69 19.71 4.85
C GLU A 306 -19.81 18.43 5.68
N LEU A 307 -20.61 18.47 6.76
CA LEU A 307 -20.72 17.35 7.72
C LEU A 307 -21.08 16.00 7.08
N HIS A 308 -21.87 16.02 6.01
CA HIS A 308 -22.37 14.82 5.34
C HIS A 308 -21.55 14.40 4.12
N GLU A 309 -20.49 15.15 3.79
CA GLU A 309 -19.55 14.75 2.75
C GLU A 309 -18.63 13.62 3.24
N PRO A 310 -17.96 12.89 2.35
CA PRO A 310 -16.86 12.01 2.71
C PRO A 310 -15.67 12.84 3.25
N LEU A 311 -15.31 12.62 4.51
CA LEU A 311 -14.30 13.39 5.26
C LEU A 311 -13.01 12.60 5.44
N LYS A 312 -11.86 13.23 5.21
CA LYS A 312 -10.57 12.68 5.62
C LYS A 312 -10.44 12.73 7.14
N VAL A 313 -10.38 11.56 7.77
CA VAL A 313 -10.17 11.39 9.20
C VAL A 313 -8.84 10.69 9.44
N THR A 314 -8.07 11.21 10.40
CA THR A 314 -6.78 10.65 10.82
C THR A 314 -6.93 9.85 12.11
N PHE A 315 -6.12 8.81 12.26
CA PHE A 315 -6.12 7.95 13.44
C PHE A 315 -4.73 7.37 13.72
N TYR A 316 -4.54 6.84 14.93
CA TYR A 316 -3.28 6.23 15.33
C TYR A 316 -3.28 4.74 14.97
N HIS A 317 -2.37 4.37 14.07
CA HIS A 317 -2.17 2.99 13.64
C HIS A 317 -1.40 2.20 14.71
N PRO A 318 -1.74 0.91 14.97
CA PRO A 318 -1.02 0.08 15.96
C PRO A 318 0.47 -0.08 15.67
N GLY A 319 0.89 0.14 14.42
CA GLY A 319 2.31 0.20 14.00
C GLY A 319 3.07 1.47 14.43
N GLY A 320 2.44 2.39 15.18
CA GLY A 320 3.11 3.56 15.75
C GLY A 320 3.20 4.79 14.83
N MET A 321 2.26 4.92 13.89
CA MET A 321 2.19 6.02 12.93
C MET A 321 0.78 6.59 12.86
N VAL A 322 0.64 7.83 12.38
CA VAL A 322 -0.66 8.41 12.04
C VAL A 322 -1.01 8.00 10.62
N SER A 323 -2.19 7.42 10.45
CA SER A 323 -2.78 7.03 9.16
C SER A 323 -4.10 7.78 8.95
N TYR A 324 -4.75 7.57 7.81
CA TYR A 324 -6.05 8.17 7.50
C TYR A 324 -6.99 7.21 6.78
N ALA A 325 -8.27 7.57 6.82
CA ALA A 325 -9.35 6.98 6.03
C ALA A 325 -10.30 8.09 5.59
N ILE A 326 -11.12 7.81 4.58
CA ILE A 326 -12.28 8.65 4.27
C ILE A 326 -13.49 8.08 5.02
N LEU A 327 -14.20 8.93 5.77
CA LEU A 327 -15.39 8.59 6.53
C LEU A 327 -16.57 9.39 5.99
N ARG A 328 -17.61 8.72 5.51
CA ARG A 328 -18.89 9.34 5.19
C ARG A 328 -19.92 8.93 6.25
N PRO A 329 -20.42 9.88 7.06
CA PRO A 329 -21.41 9.57 8.08
C PRO A 329 -22.77 9.24 7.43
N PRO A 330 -23.63 8.47 8.13
CA PRO A 330 -24.97 8.15 7.65
C PRO A 330 -25.83 9.42 7.52
N PRO A 331 -26.88 9.40 6.69
CA PRO A 331 -27.81 10.53 6.58
C PRO A 331 -28.59 10.75 7.88
N SER A 332 -28.62 11.99 8.39
CA SER A 332 -29.33 12.35 9.64
C SER A 332 -30.85 12.28 9.54
N ASN A 333 -31.41 12.38 8.33
CA ASN A 333 -32.85 12.55 8.11
C ASN A 333 -33.57 11.24 7.74
N LEU A 334 -32.85 10.11 7.69
CA LEU A 334 -33.40 8.83 7.27
C LEU A 334 -33.77 7.96 8.48
N SER A 335 -34.90 7.24 8.40
CA SER A 335 -35.24 6.24 9.39
C SER A 335 -34.50 4.93 9.09
N CYS A 336 -33.34 4.75 9.71
CA CYS A 336 -32.57 3.52 9.57
C CYS A 336 -32.99 2.46 10.59
N PRO A 337 -32.88 1.16 10.26
CA PRO A 337 -32.94 0.11 11.26
C PRO A 337 -31.73 0.27 12.18
N LEU A 338 -31.96 0.28 13.49
CA LEU A 338 -30.88 0.32 14.48
C LEU A 338 -30.77 -1.04 15.15
N ASP A 339 -29.59 -1.41 15.60
CA ASP A 339 -29.46 -2.58 16.47
C ASP A 339 -30.06 -2.31 17.87
N SER A 340 -29.98 -3.30 18.76
CA SER A 340 -30.51 -3.20 20.13
C SER A 340 -29.87 -2.09 20.97
N GLU A 341 -28.72 -1.58 20.56
CA GLU A 341 -27.99 -0.49 21.23
C GLU A 341 -28.19 0.87 20.54
N GLY A 342 -29.00 0.93 19.48
CA GLY A 342 -29.24 2.17 18.73
C GLY A 342 -28.11 2.52 17.74
N LEU A 343 -27.34 1.53 17.31
CA LEU A 343 -26.12 1.72 16.50
C LEU A 343 -26.32 1.24 15.04
N LEU A 344 -25.58 1.87 14.12
CA LEU A 344 -25.48 1.49 12.70
C LEU A 344 -24.19 0.74 12.39
N PRO A 345 -24.17 -0.16 11.39
CA PRO A 345 -22.98 -0.91 11.03
C PRO A 345 -21.97 -0.02 10.28
N VAL A 346 -20.78 -0.57 10.06
CA VAL A 346 -19.78 0.01 9.15
C VAL A 346 -19.92 -0.62 7.77
N PHE A 347 -19.92 0.20 6.73
CA PHE A 347 -19.71 -0.25 5.35
C PHE A 347 -18.26 0.05 4.96
N LEU A 348 -17.44 -1.00 4.91
CA LEU A 348 -16.08 -0.95 4.43
C LEU A 348 -16.03 -1.03 2.91
N GLN A 349 -15.39 -0.05 2.29
CA GLN A 349 -15.14 -0.01 0.86
C GLN A 349 -13.64 0.00 0.58
N LEU A 350 -13.11 -1.14 0.14
CA LEU A 350 -11.68 -1.36 -0.08
C LEU A 350 -11.28 -1.01 -1.52
N HIS A 351 -10.24 -0.19 -1.67
CA HIS A 351 -9.75 0.25 -2.97
C HIS A 351 -8.84 -0.77 -3.67
N GLY A 352 -8.66 -0.60 -4.98
CA GLY A 352 -7.72 -1.38 -5.79
C GLY A 352 -6.26 -1.00 -5.55
N ALA A 353 -5.33 -1.80 -6.08
CA ALA A 353 -3.90 -1.57 -5.94
C ALA A 353 -3.45 -0.30 -6.68
N GLY A 354 -2.60 0.50 -6.04
CA GLY A 354 -2.07 1.74 -6.58
C GLY A 354 -3.06 2.92 -6.56
N VAL A 355 -4.18 2.82 -5.83
CA VAL A 355 -5.20 3.88 -5.75
C VAL A 355 -5.23 4.48 -4.35
N GLU A 356 -5.09 5.80 -4.24
CA GLU A 356 -5.23 6.51 -2.95
C GLU A 356 -6.70 6.51 -2.49
N ALA A 357 -6.94 6.29 -1.18
CA ALA A 357 -8.29 6.35 -0.62
C ALA A 357 -8.94 7.74 -0.77
N ASP A 358 -8.11 8.80 -0.75
CA ASP A 358 -8.54 10.17 -0.96
C ASP A 358 -8.80 10.55 -2.43
N ASN A 359 -8.55 9.65 -3.37
CA ASN A 359 -8.86 9.87 -4.77
C ASN A 359 -10.39 10.03 -4.96
N ASP A 360 -10.81 11.00 -5.78
CA ASP A 360 -12.24 11.27 -6.01
C ASP A 360 -13.05 10.03 -6.42
N ILE A 361 -12.47 9.12 -7.21
CA ILE A 361 -13.13 7.88 -7.63
C ILE A 361 -13.45 6.98 -6.42
N VAL A 362 -12.53 6.88 -5.46
CA VAL A 362 -12.73 6.07 -4.24
C VAL A 362 -13.62 6.80 -3.26
N ARG A 363 -13.28 8.06 -2.96
CA ARG A 363 -13.98 8.96 -2.03
C ARG A 363 -15.48 9.04 -2.33
N HIS A 364 -15.84 9.06 -3.61
CA HIS A 364 -17.22 9.21 -4.09
C HIS A 364 -17.81 7.92 -4.68
N ALA A 365 -17.17 6.75 -4.47
CA ALA A 365 -17.61 5.48 -5.09
C ALA A 365 -19.04 5.08 -4.70
N LEU A 366 -19.54 5.52 -3.53
CA LEU A 366 -20.85 5.20 -2.99
C LEU A 366 -21.84 6.38 -3.05
N ASP A 367 -21.50 7.49 -3.69
CA ASP A 367 -22.37 8.67 -3.81
C ASP A 367 -23.74 8.37 -4.44
N PRO A 368 -23.86 7.48 -5.45
CA PRO A 368 -25.16 7.07 -5.97
C PRO A 368 -26.09 6.43 -4.92
N LEU A 369 -25.55 5.94 -3.79
CA LEU A 369 -26.33 5.41 -2.68
C LEU A 369 -26.60 6.52 -1.65
N THR A 370 -27.68 7.27 -1.86
CA THR A 370 -28.02 8.44 -1.02
C THR A 370 -28.56 8.06 0.36
N ASP A 371 -29.26 6.93 0.45
CA ASP A 371 -30.00 6.48 1.64
C ASP A 371 -29.29 5.36 2.39
N LEU A 372 -27.95 5.44 2.44
CA LEU A 372 -27.11 4.39 3.02
C LEU A 372 -27.17 4.38 4.56
N CYS A 373 -27.84 3.38 5.15
CA CYS A 373 -27.92 3.17 6.60
C CYS A 373 -26.66 2.54 7.20
N ALA A 374 -25.50 3.17 6.98
CA ALA A 374 -24.21 2.73 7.50
C ALA A 374 -23.22 3.88 7.64
N TRP A 375 -22.21 3.67 8.46
CA TRP A 375 -20.97 4.45 8.44
C TRP A 375 -20.09 3.96 7.30
N ALA A 376 -20.04 4.70 6.18
CA ALA A 376 -19.19 4.31 5.06
C ALA A 376 -17.74 4.73 5.33
N LEU A 377 -16.83 3.78 5.24
CA LEU A 377 -15.41 3.95 5.55
C LEU A 377 -14.56 3.41 4.40
N PHE A 378 -13.67 4.26 3.90
CA PHE A 378 -12.71 3.96 2.84
C PHE A 378 -11.30 4.04 3.46
N PRO A 379 -10.78 2.93 4.00
CA PRO A 379 -9.46 2.89 4.61
C PRO A 379 -8.36 2.97 3.55
N THR A 380 -7.13 3.30 3.98
CA THR A 380 -5.97 3.34 3.08
C THR A 380 -5.19 2.03 3.08
N GLY A 381 -5.27 1.22 4.13
CA GLY A 381 -4.34 0.11 4.28
C GLY A 381 -2.89 0.60 4.42
N SER A 382 -2.69 1.79 4.99
CA SER A 382 -1.41 2.53 5.11
C SER A 382 -0.81 3.13 3.83
N THR A 383 -1.15 2.65 2.63
CA THR A 383 -0.59 3.11 1.35
C THR A 383 -1.56 2.86 0.19
N PRO A 384 -1.40 3.48 -0.99
CA PRO A 384 -2.16 3.11 -2.20
C PRO A 384 -2.14 1.63 -2.58
N TRP A 385 -1.15 0.88 -2.11
CA TRP A 385 -1.00 -0.55 -2.34
C TRP A 385 -1.53 -1.39 -1.18
N SER A 386 -2.26 -0.76 -0.26
CA SER A 386 -2.99 -1.42 0.82
C SER A 386 -2.10 -2.22 1.77
N GLY A 387 -0.85 -1.78 1.90
CA GLY A 387 0.15 -2.38 2.78
C GLY A 387 0.68 -3.66 2.14
N ASP A 388 0.24 -4.80 2.65
CA ASP A 388 0.50 -6.13 2.14
C ASP A 388 -0.75 -6.72 1.48
N ASP A 389 -1.33 -6.01 0.50
CA ASP A 389 -2.53 -6.46 -0.23
C ASP A 389 -3.76 -6.72 0.68
N TRP A 390 -4.00 -5.80 1.61
CA TRP A 390 -5.07 -5.88 2.62
C TRP A 390 -4.94 -7.05 3.61
N HIS A 391 -3.77 -7.68 3.72
CA HIS A 391 -3.51 -8.74 4.70
C HIS A 391 -3.15 -8.16 6.08
N VAL A 392 -2.12 -8.65 6.74
CA VAL A 392 -1.90 -8.42 8.18
C VAL A 392 -1.67 -6.94 8.49
N TRP A 393 -0.86 -6.24 7.68
CA TRP A 393 -0.54 -4.84 7.90
C TRP A 393 -1.63 -3.91 7.37
N GLY A 394 -2.13 -4.19 6.17
CA GLY A 394 -3.23 -3.43 5.57
C GLY A 394 -4.50 -3.51 6.41
N PHE A 395 -4.82 -4.69 6.95
CA PHE A 395 -6.04 -4.89 7.73
C PHE A 395 -5.95 -4.31 9.15
N ALA A 396 -4.76 -4.25 9.74
CA ALA A 396 -4.56 -3.53 11.01
C ALA A 396 -4.92 -2.04 10.88
N ASP A 397 -4.69 -1.44 9.71
CA ASP A 397 -5.11 -0.07 9.40
C ASP A 397 -6.63 0.05 9.27
N VAL A 398 -7.28 -0.91 8.62
CA VAL A 398 -8.75 -0.99 8.53
C VAL A 398 -9.38 -1.05 9.93
N GLU A 399 -8.89 -1.93 10.80
CA GLU A 399 -9.43 -2.09 12.15
C GLU A 399 -9.18 -0.84 13.02
N ALA A 400 -8.03 -0.19 12.87
CA ALA A 400 -7.73 1.07 13.54
C ALA A 400 -8.64 2.22 13.07
N ALA A 401 -8.92 2.31 11.77
CA ALA A 401 -9.84 3.28 11.20
C ALA A 401 -11.27 3.10 11.74
N ILE A 402 -11.77 1.87 11.79
CA ILE A 402 -13.09 1.53 12.37
C ILE A 402 -13.15 1.94 13.84
N LYS A 403 -12.11 1.63 14.61
CA LYS A 403 -12.01 1.95 16.03
C LYS A 403 -11.96 3.47 16.29
N ALA A 404 -11.59 4.27 15.31
CA ALA A 404 -11.51 5.73 15.43
C ALA A 404 -12.87 6.45 15.26
N ILE A 405 -13.88 5.80 14.66
CA ILE A 405 -15.18 6.43 14.38
C ILE A 405 -15.86 7.00 15.66
N PRO A 406 -15.88 6.32 16.83
CA PRO A 406 -16.43 6.91 18.05
C PRO A 406 -15.73 8.21 18.47
N GLY A 407 -14.40 8.32 18.28
CA GLY A 407 -13.66 9.54 18.55
C GLY A 407 -14.02 10.67 17.60
N TRP A 408 -14.28 10.36 16.32
CA TRP A 408 -14.82 11.31 15.35
C TRP A 408 -16.18 11.86 15.81
N ILE A 409 -17.11 10.97 16.22
CA ILE A 409 -18.46 11.33 16.71
C ILE A 409 -18.37 12.36 17.84
N GLU A 410 -17.49 12.12 18.81
CA GLU A 410 -17.27 13.01 19.94
C GLU A 410 -16.65 14.35 19.48
N SER A 411 -15.60 14.31 18.66
CA SER A 411 -14.89 15.51 18.22
C SER A 411 -15.75 16.48 17.41
N ILE A 412 -16.61 15.95 16.53
CA ILE A 412 -17.43 16.75 15.65
C ILE A 412 -18.75 17.18 16.32
N GLY A 413 -19.14 16.52 17.41
CA GLY A 413 -20.44 16.72 18.06
C GLY A 413 -21.60 16.14 17.24
N TRP A 414 -21.40 14.93 16.69
CA TRP A 414 -22.39 14.24 15.87
C TRP A 414 -23.62 13.87 16.69
N ASN A 415 -24.81 14.23 16.19
CA ASN A 415 -26.10 14.00 16.87
C ASN A 415 -26.97 12.91 16.22
N GLY A 416 -26.45 12.20 15.22
CA GLY A 416 -27.16 11.10 14.57
C GLY A 416 -26.93 9.75 15.28
N PRO A 417 -27.28 8.62 14.61
CA PRO A 417 -27.06 7.29 15.17
C PRO A 417 -25.59 7.02 15.48
N GLY A 418 -25.32 6.17 16.49
CA GLY A 418 -23.97 5.73 16.81
C GLY A 418 -23.43 4.68 15.81
N VAL A 419 -22.22 4.17 16.06
CA VAL A 419 -21.56 3.15 15.24
C VAL A 419 -21.38 1.83 15.99
N ASN A 420 -21.76 0.72 15.36
CA ASN A 420 -21.40 -0.62 15.79
C ASN A 420 -20.12 -1.04 15.09
N THR A 421 -18.99 -0.83 15.76
CA THR A 421 -17.65 -1.15 15.24
C THR A 421 -17.37 -2.65 15.08
N LYS A 422 -18.31 -3.52 15.48
CA LYS A 422 -18.18 -4.98 15.38
C LYS A 422 -19.03 -5.59 14.25
N ARG A 423 -19.75 -4.79 13.48
CA ARG A 423 -20.63 -5.28 12.41
C ARG A 423 -20.31 -4.58 11.10
N TRP A 424 -19.82 -5.34 10.12
CA TRP A 424 -19.30 -4.82 8.86
C TRP A 424 -20.01 -5.42 7.66
N LEU A 425 -20.40 -4.55 6.72
CA LEU A 425 -20.61 -4.91 5.33
C LEU A 425 -19.31 -4.55 4.59
N VAL A 426 -18.73 -5.49 3.84
CA VAL A 426 -17.44 -5.27 3.17
C VAL A 426 -17.59 -5.41 1.66
N ALA A 427 -17.17 -4.40 0.90
CA ALA A 427 -17.04 -4.51 -0.54
C ALA A 427 -15.71 -3.94 -1.00
N GLY A 428 -15.29 -4.31 -2.21
CA GLY A 428 -14.06 -3.79 -2.78
C GLY A 428 -13.83 -4.29 -4.18
N HIS A 429 -13.02 -3.54 -4.93
CA HIS A 429 -12.70 -3.80 -6.32
C HIS A 429 -11.24 -4.22 -6.50
N SER A 430 -10.97 -5.18 -7.39
CA SER A 430 -9.59 -5.60 -7.74
C SER A 430 -8.83 -6.08 -6.50
N ASN A 431 -7.73 -5.43 -6.09
CA ASN A 431 -7.06 -5.72 -4.81
C ASN A 431 -8.02 -5.60 -3.61
N GLY A 432 -8.91 -4.60 -3.60
CA GLY A 432 -9.95 -4.47 -2.57
C GLY A 432 -11.00 -5.59 -2.63
N GLY A 433 -11.22 -6.19 -3.80
CA GLY A 433 -12.04 -7.39 -3.94
C GLY A 433 -11.36 -8.59 -3.28
N GLN A 434 -10.04 -8.70 -3.40
CA GLN A 434 -9.28 -9.68 -2.62
C GLN A 434 -9.24 -9.35 -1.12
N GLY A 435 -9.12 -8.08 -0.73
CA GLY A 435 -9.24 -7.64 0.66
C GLY A 435 -10.61 -8.00 1.26
N THR A 436 -11.66 -8.00 0.43
CA THR A 436 -12.99 -8.46 0.84
C THR A 436 -13.00 -9.96 1.15
N TRP A 437 -12.30 -10.77 0.35
CA TRP A 437 -12.09 -12.19 0.67
C TRP A 437 -11.30 -12.37 1.97
N TYR A 438 -10.25 -11.57 2.17
CA TYR A 438 -9.47 -11.61 3.39
C TYR A 438 -10.32 -11.29 4.63
N ALA A 439 -11.11 -10.20 4.60
CA ALA A 439 -12.02 -9.82 5.68
C ALA A 439 -13.01 -10.95 6.01
N LEU A 440 -13.60 -11.53 4.97
CA LEU A 440 -14.57 -12.63 5.06
C LEU A 440 -13.98 -13.88 5.73
N THR A 441 -12.76 -14.27 5.37
CA THR A 441 -12.13 -15.48 5.90
C THR A 441 -11.49 -15.28 7.27
N HIS A 442 -11.06 -14.05 7.62
CA HIS A 442 -10.31 -13.77 8.84
C HIS A 442 -11.12 -13.05 9.92
N ARG A 443 -12.27 -12.46 9.62
CA ARG A 443 -13.15 -11.79 10.60
C ARG A 443 -14.62 -12.22 10.43
N PRO A 444 -14.91 -13.53 10.46
CA PRO A 444 -16.25 -14.03 10.13
C PRO A 444 -17.34 -13.62 11.14
N ASP A 445 -16.99 -13.24 12.38
CA ASP A 445 -17.94 -12.66 13.33
C ASP A 445 -18.27 -11.19 13.07
N ASN A 446 -17.32 -10.44 12.50
CA ASN A 446 -17.52 -9.03 12.22
C ASN A 446 -18.30 -8.83 10.92
N VAL A 447 -18.02 -9.65 9.89
CA VAL A 447 -18.59 -9.49 8.55
C VAL A 447 -19.95 -10.19 8.45
N PHE A 448 -21.03 -9.43 8.27
CA PHE A 448 -22.38 -10.01 8.08
C PHE A 448 -22.81 -10.09 6.61
N ALA A 449 -22.22 -9.25 5.76
CA ALA A 449 -22.43 -9.29 4.32
C ALA A 449 -21.17 -8.82 3.59
N ALA A 450 -20.92 -9.34 2.39
CA ALA A 450 -19.79 -8.93 1.60
C ALA A 450 -20.02 -8.99 0.09
N ALA A 451 -19.35 -8.09 -0.65
CA ALA A 451 -19.36 -8.05 -2.09
C ALA A 451 -17.95 -7.92 -2.70
N PRO A 452 -17.26 -9.05 -2.96
CA PRO A 452 -16.00 -9.07 -3.71
C PRO A 452 -16.26 -8.77 -5.20
N ILE A 453 -15.64 -7.70 -5.73
CA ILE A 453 -15.88 -7.23 -7.10
C ILE A 453 -14.60 -7.29 -7.92
N SER A 454 -14.58 -8.05 -9.02
CA SER A 454 -13.40 -8.25 -9.87
C SER A 454 -12.10 -8.56 -9.10
N GLY A 455 -12.20 -9.24 -7.95
CA GLY A 455 -11.07 -9.56 -7.08
C GLY A 455 -10.45 -10.92 -7.38
N TYR A 456 -9.12 -11.01 -7.29
CA TYR A 456 -8.43 -12.29 -7.40
C TYR A 456 -8.61 -13.12 -6.11
N SER A 457 -8.52 -14.44 -6.25
CA SER A 457 -8.76 -15.37 -5.14
C SER A 457 -7.59 -15.43 -4.16
N SER A 458 -6.36 -15.37 -4.65
CA SER A 458 -5.12 -15.30 -3.87
C SER A 458 -3.98 -14.83 -4.78
N ILE A 459 -2.91 -14.25 -4.22
CA ILE A 459 -1.77 -13.72 -5.01
C ILE A 459 -1.12 -14.86 -5.82
N GLN A 460 -0.98 -16.03 -5.20
CA GLN A 460 -0.38 -17.23 -5.80
C GLN A 460 -1.20 -17.79 -6.97
N ASN A 461 -2.50 -17.53 -7.00
CA ASN A 461 -3.34 -17.93 -8.13
C ASN A 461 -3.46 -16.81 -9.18
N TYR A 462 -3.26 -15.55 -8.79
CA TYR A 462 -3.33 -14.41 -9.69
C TYR A 462 -2.10 -14.31 -10.60
N VAL A 463 -0.90 -14.35 -9.99
CA VAL A 463 0.38 -14.45 -10.69
C VAL A 463 1.08 -15.70 -10.18
N PRO A 464 0.95 -16.84 -10.88
CA PRO A 464 1.45 -18.13 -10.39
C PRO A 464 2.96 -18.15 -10.14
N TYR A 465 3.34 -18.80 -9.05
CA TYR A 465 4.75 -18.98 -8.66
C TYR A 465 5.43 -20.16 -9.38
N ASP A 466 4.86 -20.64 -10.49
CA ASP A 466 5.35 -21.81 -11.23
C ASP A 466 6.72 -21.59 -11.88
N LEU A 467 7.08 -20.33 -12.14
CA LEU A 467 8.37 -19.92 -12.71
C LEU A 467 9.42 -19.54 -11.65
N TRP A 468 9.13 -19.75 -10.36
CA TRP A 468 10.13 -19.61 -9.28
C TRP A 468 11.21 -20.70 -9.38
N GLN A 469 12.29 -20.61 -8.58
CA GLN A 469 13.34 -21.64 -8.66
C GLN A 469 12.76 -23.03 -8.40
N PRO A 470 13.28 -24.05 -9.11
CA PRO A 470 12.99 -25.43 -8.77
C PRO A 470 13.33 -25.70 -7.29
N MET A 471 12.33 -26.21 -6.57
CA MET A 471 12.46 -26.56 -5.15
C MET A 471 12.09 -28.03 -4.95
N THR A 472 12.66 -28.65 -3.92
CA THR A 472 12.24 -30.00 -3.51
C THR A 472 10.81 -29.97 -2.97
N PRO A 473 10.02 -31.06 -3.10
CA PRO A 473 8.64 -31.08 -2.62
C PRO A 473 8.47 -30.69 -1.15
N SER A 474 9.42 -31.04 -0.28
CA SER A 474 9.37 -30.67 1.15
C SER A 474 9.55 -29.17 1.38
N VAL A 475 10.43 -28.52 0.63
CA VAL A 475 10.63 -27.06 0.70
C VAL A 475 9.40 -26.34 0.15
N ARG A 476 8.85 -26.83 -0.97
CA ARG A 476 7.62 -26.26 -1.55
C ARG A 476 6.45 -26.36 -0.59
N ALA A 477 6.27 -27.51 0.06
CA ALA A 477 5.21 -27.71 1.04
C ALA A 477 5.33 -26.75 2.25
N LEU A 478 6.55 -26.50 2.74
CA LEU A 478 6.79 -25.56 3.83
C LEU A 478 6.44 -24.12 3.40
N LEU A 479 6.85 -23.71 2.20
CA LEU A 479 6.52 -22.40 1.64
C LEU A 479 5.01 -22.25 1.47
N ASP A 480 4.34 -23.21 0.85
CA ASP A 480 2.88 -23.18 0.65
C ASP A 480 2.13 -23.14 1.99
N ALA A 481 2.62 -23.84 3.03
CA ALA A 481 2.07 -23.78 4.37
C ALA A 481 2.24 -22.39 5.01
N SER A 482 3.42 -21.76 4.88
CA SER A 482 3.68 -20.42 5.42
C SER A 482 2.84 -19.31 4.78
N LEU A 483 2.37 -19.54 3.55
CA LEU A 483 1.56 -18.59 2.79
C LEU A 483 0.07 -18.91 2.84
N SER A 484 -0.34 -19.94 3.59
CA SER A 484 -1.72 -20.45 3.60
C SER A 484 -2.75 -19.45 4.12
N SER A 485 -2.35 -18.50 4.98
CA SER A 485 -3.22 -17.40 5.45
C SER A 485 -3.71 -16.52 4.30
N TYR A 486 -2.91 -16.37 3.24
CA TYR A 486 -3.21 -15.55 2.07
C TYR A 486 -3.90 -16.32 0.94
N ARG A 487 -4.23 -17.60 1.18
CA ARG A 487 -4.92 -18.49 0.25
C ARG A 487 -6.37 -18.67 0.66
N HIS A 488 -7.19 -17.66 0.40
CA HIS A 488 -8.60 -17.62 0.81
C HIS A 488 -9.41 -18.85 0.35
N GLU A 489 -9.00 -19.51 -0.73
CA GLU A 489 -9.61 -20.74 -1.24
C GLU A 489 -9.60 -21.88 -0.19
N LEU A 490 -8.64 -21.87 0.72
CA LEU A 490 -8.48 -22.86 1.79
C LEU A 490 -9.30 -22.53 3.05
N LEU A 491 -9.85 -21.32 3.14
CA LEU A 491 -10.48 -20.78 4.35
C LEU A 491 -12.01 -20.63 4.22
N LEU A 492 -12.60 -21.18 3.15
CA LEU A 492 -13.99 -20.91 2.75
C LEU A 492 -15.06 -21.44 3.72
N ASP A 493 -14.73 -22.37 4.61
CA ASP A 493 -15.64 -22.81 5.69
C ASP A 493 -16.05 -21.64 6.61
N ASN A 494 -15.18 -20.62 6.73
CA ASN A 494 -15.43 -19.44 7.54
C ASN A 494 -16.59 -18.60 6.98
N LEU A 495 -16.94 -18.75 5.69
CA LEU A 495 -17.98 -17.99 5.00
C LEU A 495 -19.42 -18.45 5.30
N LYS A 496 -19.57 -19.67 5.84
CA LYS A 496 -20.90 -20.24 6.12
C LYS A 496 -21.71 -19.34 7.06
N GLY A 497 -22.86 -18.88 6.59
CA GLY A 497 -23.79 -18.02 7.34
C GLY A 497 -23.70 -16.54 6.97
N ILE A 498 -22.76 -16.14 6.12
CA ILE A 498 -22.56 -14.74 5.67
C ILE A 498 -23.21 -14.55 4.29
N SER A 499 -23.91 -13.43 4.09
CA SER A 499 -24.46 -13.06 2.77
C SER A 499 -23.34 -12.62 1.83
N ILE A 500 -23.20 -13.24 0.66
CA ILE A 500 -22.12 -12.90 -0.29
C ILE A 500 -22.68 -12.69 -1.69
N LEU A 501 -22.38 -11.54 -2.31
CA LEU A 501 -22.62 -11.26 -3.72
C LEU A 501 -21.29 -10.99 -4.44
N GLN A 502 -20.88 -11.91 -5.30
CA GLN A 502 -19.75 -11.70 -6.20
C GLN A 502 -20.21 -10.98 -7.47
N GLN A 503 -19.45 -9.99 -7.92
CA GLN A 503 -19.65 -9.34 -9.23
C GLN A 503 -18.34 -9.29 -10.02
N HIS A 504 -18.39 -9.53 -11.33
CA HIS A 504 -17.18 -9.52 -12.16
C HIS A 504 -17.47 -9.07 -13.59
N GLY A 505 -16.57 -8.30 -14.20
CA GLY A 505 -16.61 -8.04 -15.64
C GLY A 505 -16.38 -9.32 -16.46
N GLY A 506 -17.25 -9.62 -17.42
CA GLY A 506 -17.16 -10.86 -18.20
C GLY A 506 -15.99 -10.92 -19.18
N VAL A 507 -15.38 -9.77 -19.49
CA VAL A 507 -14.18 -9.66 -20.36
C VAL A 507 -13.03 -8.93 -19.65
N ASP A 508 -12.97 -9.05 -18.32
CA ASP A 508 -11.90 -8.50 -17.48
C ASP A 508 -10.52 -9.00 -17.94
N ASP A 509 -9.69 -8.07 -18.43
CA ASP A 509 -8.36 -8.33 -18.97
C ASP A 509 -7.23 -8.16 -17.96
N ASN A 510 -7.55 -7.74 -16.73
CA ASN A 510 -6.61 -7.51 -15.66
C ASN A 510 -6.72 -8.63 -14.62
N VAL A 511 -7.88 -8.79 -13.98
CA VAL A 511 -8.17 -9.92 -13.09
C VAL A 511 -9.15 -10.83 -13.82
N PRO A 512 -8.73 -11.98 -14.37
CA PRO A 512 -9.65 -12.80 -15.14
C PRO A 512 -10.86 -13.25 -14.32
N ALA A 513 -12.05 -13.22 -14.93
CA ALA A 513 -13.31 -13.68 -14.32
C ALA A 513 -13.26 -15.12 -13.77
N PHE A 514 -12.27 -15.89 -14.21
CA PHE A 514 -11.88 -17.17 -13.60
C PHE A 514 -11.85 -17.13 -12.07
N HIS A 515 -11.32 -16.07 -11.44
CA HIS A 515 -11.21 -16.01 -9.98
C HIS A 515 -12.57 -16.03 -9.28
N SER A 516 -13.55 -15.21 -9.72
CA SER A 516 -14.90 -15.26 -9.14
C SER A 516 -15.65 -16.54 -9.52
N ARG A 517 -15.46 -17.07 -10.72
CA ARG A 517 -16.04 -18.38 -11.10
C ARG A 517 -15.52 -19.49 -10.19
N LEU A 518 -14.22 -19.50 -9.90
CA LEU A 518 -13.57 -20.44 -9.00
C LEU A 518 -14.10 -20.30 -7.58
N MET A 519 -14.12 -19.08 -7.03
CA MET A 519 -14.62 -18.85 -5.66
C MET A 519 -16.10 -19.24 -5.53
N ASN A 520 -16.95 -18.89 -6.48
CA ASN A 520 -18.34 -19.34 -6.52
C ASN A 520 -18.47 -20.88 -6.53
N GLN A 521 -17.66 -21.57 -7.34
CA GLN A 521 -17.63 -23.03 -7.37
C GLN A 521 -17.20 -23.61 -6.01
N LEU A 522 -16.09 -23.14 -5.45
CA LEU A 522 -15.53 -23.67 -4.20
C LEU A 522 -16.45 -23.39 -3.01
N ILE A 523 -17.04 -22.20 -2.92
CA ILE A 523 -18.04 -21.86 -1.89
C ILE A 523 -19.21 -22.85 -1.93
N LYS A 524 -19.70 -23.17 -3.14
CA LYS A 524 -20.78 -24.14 -3.31
C LYS A 524 -20.38 -25.54 -2.88
N GLN A 525 -19.15 -25.96 -3.19
CA GLN A 525 -18.61 -27.26 -2.79
C GLN A 525 -18.48 -27.39 -1.26
N GLN A 526 -18.21 -26.28 -0.56
CA GLN A 526 -18.19 -26.26 0.91
C GLN A 526 -19.59 -26.25 1.54
N GLY A 527 -20.66 -26.17 0.74
CA GLY A 527 -22.04 -26.09 1.25
C GLY A 527 -22.42 -24.69 1.75
N ALA A 528 -21.65 -23.67 1.42
CA ALA A 528 -22.03 -22.27 1.58
C ALA A 528 -22.75 -21.77 0.32
N ASN A 529 -23.36 -20.59 0.40
CA ASN A 529 -24.02 -19.94 -0.73
C ASN A 529 -23.38 -18.58 -1.00
N SER A 530 -23.20 -18.27 -2.27
CA SER A 530 -22.86 -16.95 -2.76
C SER A 530 -23.65 -16.71 -4.04
N SER A 531 -24.22 -15.51 -4.18
CA SER A 531 -24.74 -15.05 -5.46
C SER A 531 -23.58 -14.62 -6.34
N TYR A 532 -23.68 -14.86 -7.65
CA TYR A 532 -22.65 -14.48 -8.62
C TYR A 532 -23.28 -13.80 -9.82
N VAL A 533 -22.81 -12.60 -10.13
CA VAL A 533 -23.20 -11.80 -11.28
C VAL A 533 -21.98 -11.55 -12.17
N GLU A 534 -22.03 -12.06 -13.40
CA GLU A 534 -21.03 -11.76 -14.41
C GLU A 534 -21.61 -10.75 -15.41
N LEU A 535 -20.96 -9.60 -15.53
CA LEU A 535 -21.42 -8.49 -16.35
C LEU A 535 -20.91 -8.64 -17.78
N GLN A 536 -21.81 -9.01 -18.69
CA GLN A 536 -21.45 -9.25 -20.10
C GLN A 536 -20.81 -8.02 -20.75
N GLY A 537 -19.63 -8.21 -21.35
CA GLY A 537 -18.91 -7.17 -22.10
C GLY A 537 -18.27 -6.07 -21.24
N LYS A 538 -18.40 -6.11 -19.91
CA LYS A 538 -17.69 -5.19 -19.02
C LYS A 538 -16.26 -5.69 -18.76
N ASN A 539 -15.30 -4.77 -18.84
CA ASN A 539 -13.90 -5.01 -18.54
C ASN A 539 -13.62 -4.77 -17.03
N HIS A 540 -12.34 -4.76 -16.63
CA HIS A 540 -11.90 -4.65 -15.24
C HIS A 540 -12.47 -3.44 -14.50
N TRP A 541 -12.52 -2.30 -15.18
CA TRP A 541 -13.02 -1.05 -14.62
C TRP A 541 -14.07 -0.41 -15.53
N PHE A 542 -15.09 0.19 -14.91
CA PHE A 542 -16.07 1.05 -15.57
C PHE A 542 -16.78 1.93 -14.52
N ASP A 543 -17.30 3.08 -14.95
CA ASP A 543 -18.03 3.99 -14.05
C ASP A 543 -19.26 3.31 -13.44
N GLY A 544 -19.42 3.44 -12.12
CA GLY A 544 -20.51 2.80 -11.38
C GLY A 544 -20.30 1.32 -11.07
N ILE A 545 -19.08 0.76 -11.25
CA ILE A 545 -18.76 -0.64 -10.92
C ILE A 545 -19.10 -1.02 -9.48
N MET A 546 -19.06 -0.05 -8.56
CA MET A 546 -19.37 -0.22 -7.15
C MET A 546 -20.87 -0.08 -6.80
N THR A 547 -21.70 0.38 -7.73
CA THR A 547 -23.10 0.79 -7.48
C THR A 547 -24.06 0.32 -8.59
N THR A 548 -23.70 -0.76 -9.28
CA THR A 548 -24.61 -1.45 -10.20
C THR A 548 -25.89 -1.87 -9.48
N GLU A 549 -27.02 -1.97 -10.20
CA GLU A 549 -28.33 -2.37 -9.65
C GLU A 549 -28.25 -3.57 -8.69
N TYR A 550 -27.57 -4.65 -9.09
CA TYR A 550 -27.38 -5.84 -8.25
C TYR A 550 -26.67 -5.57 -6.91
N LEU A 551 -25.66 -4.71 -6.93
CA LEU A 551 -24.91 -4.33 -5.73
C LEU A 551 -25.74 -3.40 -4.85
N SER A 552 -26.39 -2.40 -5.44
CA SER A 552 -27.26 -1.46 -4.73
C SER A 552 -28.39 -2.19 -3.99
N GLU A 553 -29.09 -3.11 -4.68
CA GLU A 553 -30.13 -3.95 -4.07
C GLU A 553 -29.56 -4.83 -2.95
N PHE A 554 -28.39 -5.45 -3.17
CA PHE A 554 -27.75 -6.29 -2.17
C PHE A 554 -27.35 -5.49 -0.91
N PHE A 555 -26.77 -4.31 -1.08
CA PHE A 555 -26.39 -3.44 0.02
C PHE A 555 -27.62 -2.98 0.79
N GLU A 556 -28.65 -2.48 0.11
CA GLU A 556 -29.89 -2.05 0.74
C GLU A 556 -30.54 -3.18 1.53
N GLN A 557 -30.68 -4.38 0.95
CA GLN A 557 -31.29 -5.53 1.63
C GLN A 557 -30.51 -5.92 2.90
N ASN A 558 -29.18 -6.03 2.83
CA ASN A 558 -28.38 -6.47 3.97
C ASN A 558 -28.24 -5.37 5.04
N LEU A 559 -28.18 -4.10 4.65
CA LEU A 559 -28.23 -2.97 5.58
C LEU A 559 -29.61 -2.78 6.20
N ASN A 560 -30.69 -3.26 5.58
CA ASN A 560 -32.00 -3.28 6.22
C ASN A 560 -32.14 -4.43 7.24
N ASP A 561 -31.41 -5.52 7.04
CA ASP A 561 -31.47 -6.73 7.87
C ASP A 561 -30.34 -6.86 8.91
N PHE A 562 -29.37 -5.93 8.97
CA PHE A 562 -28.16 -6.10 9.82
C PHE A 562 -28.47 -6.22 11.32
N ALA A 563 -29.55 -5.58 11.79
CA ALA A 563 -29.93 -5.56 13.21
C ALA A 563 -30.29 -6.96 13.75
N ARG A 564 -30.41 -7.97 12.87
CA ARG A 564 -30.55 -9.36 13.28
C ARG A 564 -29.30 -9.81 14.05
N PRO A 565 -29.46 -10.41 15.25
CA PRO A 565 -28.33 -10.89 16.02
C PRO A 565 -27.69 -12.11 15.35
N LEU A 566 -26.36 -12.19 15.42
CA LEU A 566 -25.61 -13.36 15.00
C LEU A 566 -26.01 -14.56 15.88
N ARG A 567 -26.46 -15.65 15.27
CA ARG A 567 -26.85 -16.88 15.97
C ARG A 567 -25.95 -18.02 15.54
N ALA A 568 -25.30 -18.65 16.51
CA ALA A 568 -24.52 -19.86 16.28
C ALA A 568 -25.45 -20.99 15.78
N PRO A 569 -25.12 -21.67 14.67
CA PRO A 569 -25.79 -22.89 14.28
C PRO A 569 -25.42 -24.04 15.23
N GLU A 570 -26.14 -25.18 15.12
CA GLU A 570 -25.86 -26.39 15.90
C GLU A 570 -24.41 -26.90 15.72
N ALA A 571 -23.88 -26.75 14.51
CA ALA A 571 -22.49 -27.05 14.19
C ALA A 571 -21.93 -26.02 13.22
N PHE A 572 -20.67 -25.64 13.43
CA PHE A 572 -19.91 -24.79 12.51
C PHE A 572 -18.45 -25.24 12.44
N THR A 573 -17.74 -24.72 11.45
CA THR A 573 -16.31 -24.93 11.26
C THR A 573 -15.63 -23.58 11.22
N LEU A 574 -14.48 -23.49 11.90
CA LEU A 574 -13.54 -22.39 11.84
C LEU A 574 -12.19 -22.96 11.37
N VAL A 575 -11.72 -22.49 10.23
CA VAL A 575 -10.41 -22.85 9.65
C VAL A 575 -9.45 -21.69 9.89
N VAL A 576 -8.31 -21.98 10.51
CA VAL A 576 -7.31 -20.98 10.89
C VAL A 576 -5.96 -21.44 10.33
N ALA A 577 -5.40 -20.65 9.41
CA ALA A 577 -4.04 -20.84 8.92
C ALA A 577 -3.00 -20.28 9.91
N ASN A 578 -3.29 -19.11 10.46
CA ASN A 578 -2.45 -18.43 11.45
C ASN A 578 -3.33 -17.81 12.55
N PRO A 579 -3.22 -18.25 13.81
CA PRO A 579 -3.98 -17.67 14.92
C PRO A 579 -3.78 -16.15 15.09
N ALA A 580 -2.60 -15.64 14.75
CA ALA A 580 -2.26 -14.23 14.98
C ALA A 580 -3.01 -13.24 14.07
N ASP A 581 -3.60 -13.72 12.97
CA ASP A 581 -4.31 -12.87 12.00
C ASP A 581 -5.78 -13.28 11.80
N SER A 582 -6.28 -14.25 12.58
CA SER A 582 -7.63 -14.80 12.46
C SER A 582 -8.47 -14.45 13.69
N GLY A 583 -9.66 -13.91 13.47
CA GLY A 583 -10.63 -13.58 14.52
C GLY A 583 -11.60 -14.71 14.81
N PRO A 584 -12.54 -14.50 15.76
CA PRO A 584 -13.48 -15.53 16.19
C PRO A 584 -14.55 -15.83 15.13
N LYS A 585 -15.13 -17.03 15.25
CA LYS A 585 -16.39 -17.44 14.63
C LYS A 585 -17.36 -17.96 15.67
N PHE A 586 -18.55 -17.36 15.75
CA PHE A 586 -19.55 -17.51 16.79
C PHE A 586 -18.98 -17.42 18.21
N GLY A 587 -18.03 -16.50 18.42
CA GLY A 587 -17.35 -16.28 19.69
C GLY A 587 -16.29 -17.33 20.05
N VAL A 588 -15.96 -18.27 19.15
CA VAL A 588 -14.86 -19.24 19.33
C VAL A 588 -13.65 -18.78 18.54
N GLU A 589 -12.50 -18.74 19.21
CA GLU A 589 -11.21 -18.29 18.66
C GLU A 589 -10.12 -19.34 18.95
N ILE A 590 -9.16 -19.48 18.03
CA ILE A 590 -7.97 -20.33 18.19
C ILE A 590 -6.81 -19.39 18.51
N LEU A 591 -6.12 -19.62 19.64
CA LEU A 591 -5.04 -18.77 20.16
C LEU A 591 -3.66 -19.39 19.93
#